data_AF-A0A167BKQ7-F1
#
_entry.id   AF-A0A167BKQ7-F1
#
_cell.length_a   1.000
_cell.length_b   1.000
_cell.length_c   1.000
_cell.angle_alpha   90.00
_cell.angle_beta   90.00
_cell.angle_gamma   90.00
#
_symmetry.space_group_name_H-M   'P 1'
#
loop_
_entity.id
_entity.type
_entity.pdbx_description
1 polymer ?
#
loop_
_entity_poly.entity_id
_entity_poly.type
_entity_poly.pdbx_seq_one_letter_code
_entity_poly.pdbx_strand_id
1 'polypeptide(L)'
;MKILLILALICSFNSVANSFVAKGKIEELTLVEGREVMVQISHQPHQDDCQGNRFYLGSVSENEFHNNLMLLNTALANKYTITLHQTTGADCSKKKVYFNILRVQTY
;
A
#
# COMPACT_ATOMS: atom_id res chain seq x y z
N MET A 1 48.13 -0.08 16.78
CA MET A 1 47.63 -1.44 17.08
C MET A 1 46.37 -1.31 17.93
N LYS A 2 45.25 -1.93 17.50
CA LYS A 2 43.96 -2.15 18.21
C LYS A 2 43.12 -0.88 18.49
N ILE A 3 42.17 -0.47 17.64
CA ILE A 3 40.84 -1.05 17.30
C ILE A 3 39.92 -1.13 18.53
N LEU A 4 38.87 -0.29 18.58
CA LEU A 4 37.43 -0.65 18.47
C LEU A 4 36.60 0.59 18.86
N LEU A 5 35.88 1.22 17.91
CA LEU A 5 34.47 0.94 17.60
C LEU A 5 33.58 0.92 18.86
N ILE A 6 32.72 1.94 19.01
CA ILE A 6 31.26 1.81 19.07
C ILE A 6 30.72 3.22 18.72
N LEU A 7 30.49 3.43 17.42
CA LEU A 7 29.78 4.58 16.88
C LEU A 7 28.60 4.01 16.07
N ALA A 8 27.63 3.39 16.76
CA ALA A 8 26.41 2.89 16.12
C ALA A 8 25.39 2.50 17.19
N LEU A 9 24.55 3.44 17.64
CA LEU A 9 23.27 3.11 18.29
C LEU A 9 22.29 4.28 18.27
N ILE A 10 22.32 5.08 17.21
CA ILE A 10 21.28 6.07 16.92
C ILE A 10 20.78 5.88 15.48
N CYS A 11 20.35 4.65 15.16
CA CYS A 11 19.54 4.37 13.95
C CYS A 11 18.15 3.86 14.34
N SER A 12 17.62 4.28 15.48
CA SER A 12 16.28 3.88 15.95
C SER A 12 15.33 5.07 16.04
N PHE A 13 15.58 6.13 15.29
CA PHE A 13 14.63 7.23 15.12
C PHE A 13 14.30 7.36 13.64
N ASN A 14 13.01 7.33 13.35
CA ASN A 14 12.35 7.67 12.09
C ASN A 14 11.87 6.53 11.18
N SER A 15 11.34 5.42 11.72
CA SER A 15 10.16 4.85 11.05
C SER A 15 8.94 5.68 11.45
N VAL A 16 8.94 6.97 11.11
CA VAL A 16 7.67 7.70 11.02
C VAL A 16 6.93 6.97 9.92
N ALA A 17 5.98 6.13 10.33
CA ALA A 17 5.24 5.23 9.49
C ALA A 17 4.66 6.02 8.31
N ASN A 18 5.35 6.01 7.17
CA ASN A 18 4.85 6.58 5.94
C ASN A 18 3.61 5.75 5.60
N SER A 19 2.44 6.36 5.80
CA SER A 19 1.16 5.74 5.49
C SER A 19 0.98 5.58 3.99
N PHE A 20 1.79 6.24 3.17
CA PHE A 20 1.78 6.07 1.72
C PHE A 20 2.25 4.68 1.33
N VAL A 21 1.43 3.99 0.55
CA VAL A 21 1.74 2.66 0.02
C VAL A 21 2.12 2.79 -1.45
N ALA A 22 1.23 3.37 -2.27
CA ALA A 22 1.48 3.49 -3.69
C ALA A 22 0.56 4.49 -4.39
N LYS A 23 0.95 4.90 -5.60
CA LYS A 23 0.15 5.73 -6.51
C LYS A 23 0.23 5.17 -7.92
N GLY A 24 -0.89 5.14 -8.62
CA GLY A 24 -0.94 4.57 -9.96
C GLY A 24 -2.34 4.45 -10.53
N LYS A 25 -2.45 3.90 -11.73
CA LYS A 25 -3.74 3.45 -12.29
C LYS A 25 -3.90 1.96 -12.01
N ILE A 26 -5.13 1.55 -11.71
CA ILE A 26 -5.46 0.13 -11.52
C ILE A 26 -5.35 -0.59 -12.86
N GLU A 27 -4.60 -1.69 -12.87
CA GLU A 27 -4.48 -2.62 -14.00
C GLU A 27 -5.41 -3.82 -13.83
N GLU A 28 -5.56 -4.31 -12.60
CA GLU A 28 -6.35 -5.50 -12.27
C GLU A 28 -6.96 -5.40 -10.87
N LEU A 29 -8.17 -5.95 -10.71
CA LEU A 29 -8.79 -6.22 -9.40
C LEU A 29 -9.12 -7.71 -9.32
N THR A 30 -8.64 -8.39 -8.28
CA THR A 30 -8.88 -9.82 -8.08
C THR A 30 -9.45 -10.06 -6.69
N LEU A 31 -10.55 -10.81 -6.60
CA LEU A 31 -11.06 -11.35 -5.35
C LEU A 31 -10.33 -12.66 -5.02
N VAL A 32 -9.55 -12.65 -3.95
CA VAL A 32 -8.79 -13.79 -3.43
C VAL A 32 -9.58 -14.39 -2.26
N GLU A 33 -9.87 -15.69 -2.35
CA GLU A 33 -10.52 -16.47 -1.27
C GLU A 33 -11.83 -15.84 -0.74
N GLY A 34 -12.54 -15.12 -1.61
CA GLY A 34 -13.87 -14.54 -1.35
C GLY A 34 -13.91 -13.31 -0.44
N ARG A 35 -12.82 -12.93 0.24
CA ARG A 35 -12.81 -11.78 1.16
C ARG A 35 -11.56 -10.91 1.13
N GLU A 36 -10.51 -11.31 0.42
CA GLU A 36 -9.34 -10.48 0.22
C GLU A 36 -9.40 -9.87 -1.19
N VAL A 37 -9.20 -8.55 -1.30
CA VAL A 37 -9.16 -7.87 -2.60
C VAL A 37 -7.71 -7.55 -2.90
N MET A 38 -7.22 -8.04 -4.03
CA MET A 38 -5.91 -7.69 -4.59
C MET A 38 -6.10 -6.65 -5.70
N VAL A 39 -5.30 -5.60 -5.65
CA VAL A 39 -5.29 -4.49 -6.58
C VAL A 39 -3.92 -4.46 -7.24
N GLN A 40 -3.87 -4.68 -8.56
CA GLN A 40 -2.66 -4.43 -9.33
C GLN A 40 -2.67 -2.99 -9.83
N ILE A 41 -1.56 -2.25 -9.65
CA ILE A 41 -1.43 -0.88 -10.13
C ILE A 41 -0.15 -0.68 -10.95
N SER A 42 -0.26 0.17 -11.96
CA SER A 42 0.88 0.72 -12.72
C SER A 42 1.66 1.69 -11.82
N HIS A 43 2.88 1.31 -11.44
CA HIS A 43 3.59 1.92 -10.32
C HIS A 43 4.42 3.16 -10.68
N GLN A 44 4.47 4.15 -9.78
CA GLN A 44 5.62 5.05 -9.61
C GLN A 44 6.39 4.64 -8.33
N PRO A 45 7.69 4.27 -8.42
CA PRO A 45 8.48 3.84 -7.28
C PRO A 45 8.50 4.86 -6.15
N HIS A 46 8.01 4.44 -4.97
CA HIS A 46 8.43 5.05 -3.71
C HIS A 46 9.86 4.60 -3.40
N GLN A 47 10.63 5.41 -2.69
CA GLN A 47 12.06 5.17 -2.43
C GLN A 47 12.35 3.98 -1.50
N ASP A 48 11.34 3.36 -0.90
CA ASP A 48 11.49 2.27 0.07
C ASP A 48 10.96 0.93 -0.51
N ASP A 49 11.89 -0.02 -0.65
CA ASP A 49 11.90 -1.24 -1.46
C ASP A 49 10.82 -2.33 -1.23
N CYS A 50 9.60 -2.00 -0.80
CA CYS A 50 8.50 -2.98 -0.81
C CYS A 50 7.85 -3.03 -2.22
N GLN A 51 8.68 -3.35 -3.22
CA GLN A 51 8.36 -3.29 -4.64
C GLN A 51 7.51 -4.49 -5.08
N GLY A 52 6.21 -4.27 -5.17
CA GLY A 52 5.29 -5.13 -5.92
C GLY A 52 4.21 -4.27 -6.57
N ASN A 53 3.73 -4.68 -7.73
CA ASN A 53 2.61 -3.98 -8.37
C ASN A 53 1.26 -4.38 -7.75
N ARG A 54 1.25 -5.29 -6.76
CA ARG A 54 0.06 -5.91 -6.18
C ARG A 54 -0.12 -5.53 -4.71
N PHE A 55 -1.30 -5.02 -4.38
CA PHE A 55 -1.63 -4.47 -3.07
C PHE A 55 -2.94 -5.06 -2.58
N TYR A 56 -3.06 -5.28 -1.28
CA TYR A 56 -4.17 -6.00 -0.68
C TYR A 56 -5.01 -5.07 0.19
N LEU A 57 -6.32 -5.11 0.02
CA LEU A 57 -7.24 -4.43 0.94
C LEU A 57 -7.13 -5.11 2.31
N GLY A 58 -6.73 -4.34 3.32
CA GLY A 58 -6.64 -4.79 4.70
C GLY A 58 -8.01 -5.05 5.32
N SER A 59 -8.00 -5.54 6.55
CA SER A 59 -9.23 -5.76 7.31
C SER A 59 -9.94 -4.43 7.57
N VAL A 60 -11.19 -4.33 7.10
CA VAL A 60 -12.08 -3.17 7.24
C VAL A 60 -13.47 -3.66 7.61
N SER A 61 -14.36 -2.77 8.08
CA SER A 61 -15.76 -3.13 8.28
C SER A 61 -16.44 -3.53 6.96
N GLU A 62 -17.55 -4.29 7.01
CA GLU A 62 -18.26 -4.73 5.81
C GLU A 62 -18.72 -3.55 4.93
N ASN A 63 -19.18 -2.46 5.54
CA ASN A 63 -19.58 -1.24 4.83
C ASN A 63 -18.37 -0.58 4.15
N GLU A 64 -17.23 -0.48 4.83
CA GLU A 64 -16.00 0.07 4.25
C GLU A 64 -15.47 -0.83 3.12
N PHE A 65 -15.59 -2.16 3.26
CA PHE A 65 -15.23 -3.10 2.20
C PHE A 65 -16.03 -2.83 0.92
N HIS A 66 -17.36 -2.74 1.02
CA HIS A 66 -18.22 -2.45 -0.13
C HIS A 66 -17.93 -1.07 -0.74
N ASN A 67 -17.74 -0.05 0.09
CA ASN A 67 -17.38 1.30 -0.38
C ASN A 67 -16.04 1.31 -1.12
N ASN A 68 -15.02 0.66 -0.55
CA ASN A 68 -13.70 0.55 -1.18
C ASN A 68 -13.79 -0.23 -2.49
N LEU A 69 -14.54 -1.34 -2.54
CA LEU A 69 -14.73 -2.12 -3.76
C LEU A 69 -15.43 -1.31 -4.86
N MET A 70 -16.45 -0.52 -4.50
CA MET A 70 -17.12 0.38 -5.44
C MET A 70 -16.17 1.45 -6.00
N LEU A 71 -15.35 2.07 -5.13
CA LEU A 71 -14.36 3.07 -5.53
C LEU A 71 -13.26 2.47 -6.43
N LEU A 72 -12.75 1.28 -6.10
CA LEU A 72 -11.77 0.57 -6.92
C LEU A 72 -12.33 0.24 -8.30
N ASN A 73 -13.55 -0.31 -8.37
CA ASN A 73 -14.21 -0.60 -9.64
C ASN A 73 -14.42 0.67 -10.47
N THR A 74 -14.83 1.77 -9.83
CA THR A 74 -15.00 3.07 -10.49
C THR A 74 -13.68 3.59 -11.04
N ALA A 75 -12.60 3.51 -10.25
CA ALA A 75 -11.27 3.94 -10.68
C ALA A 75 -10.72 3.08 -11.82
N LEU A 76 -10.94 1.77 -11.80
CA LEU A 76 -10.55 0.86 -12.88
C LEU A 76 -11.31 1.19 -14.17
N ALA A 77 -12.64 1.30 -14.11
CA ALA A 77 -13.48 1.58 -15.28
C ALA A 77 -13.14 2.91 -15.96
N ASN A 78 -12.83 3.93 -15.16
CA ASN A 78 -12.52 5.28 -15.67
C ASN A 78 -11.02 5.56 -15.81
N LYS A 79 -10.16 4.57 -15.53
CA LYS A 79 -8.68 4.70 -15.58
C LYS A 79 -8.14 5.86 -14.73
N TYR A 80 -8.77 6.11 -13.58
CA TYR A 80 -8.35 7.13 -12.63
C TYR A 80 -7.03 6.77 -11.96
N THR A 81 -6.29 7.81 -11.57
CA THR A 81 -5.13 7.63 -10.69
C THR A 81 -5.61 7.53 -9.26
N ILE A 82 -5.17 6.51 -8.54
CA ILE A 82 -5.47 6.31 -7.13
C ILE A 82 -4.21 6.48 -6.28
N THR A 83 -4.39 6.82 -5.01
CA THR A 83 -3.36 6.67 -3.98
C THR A 83 -3.86 5.69 -2.91
N LEU A 84 -2.99 4.75 -2.57
CA LEU A 84 -3.20 3.75 -1.54
C LEU A 84 -2.45 4.18 -0.28
N HIS A 85 -3.13 4.12 0.87
CA HIS A 85 -2.52 4.39 2.16
C HIS A 85 -2.89 3.32 3.20
N GLN A 86 -2.03 3.18 4.21
CA GLN A 86 -2.19 2.27 5.35
C GLN A 86 -2.07 3.01 6.68
N THR A 87 -3.08 2.89 7.54
CA THR A 87 -3.13 3.62 8.83
C THR A 87 -2.01 3.25 9.79
N THR A 88 -1.53 2.00 9.74
CA THR A 88 -0.48 1.48 10.63
C THR A 88 0.93 1.67 10.07
N GLY A 89 1.08 2.35 8.93
CA GLY A 89 2.31 2.40 8.14
C GLY A 89 2.36 1.30 7.08
N ALA A 90 3.04 1.59 5.97
CA ALA A 90 3.35 0.59 4.97
C ALA A 90 4.28 -0.47 5.59
N ASP A 91 3.76 -1.68 5.80
CA ASP A 91 4.53 -2.83 6.26
C ASP A 91 4.54 -3.92 5.19
N CYS A 92 5.71 -4.52 4.99
CA CYS A 92 5.98 -5.58 4.01
C CYS A 92 5.80 -6.95 4.66
N SER A 93 4.65 -7.18 5.29
CA SER A 93 4.40 -8.38 6.08
C SER A 93 4.02 -9.56 5.18
N LYS A 94 4.70 -10.71 5.34
CA LYS A 94 4.38 -11.98 4.63
C LYS A 94 4.36 -11.88 3.10
N LYS A 95 5.18 -10.99 2.51
CA LYS A 95 5.21 -10.69 1.05
C LYS A 95 3.92 -10.06 0.50
N LYS A 96 3.05 -9.54 1.37
CA LYS A 96 1.85 -8.79 0.99
C LYS A 96 1.98 -7.36 1.51
N VAL A 97 1.51 -6.42 0.70
CA VAL A 97 1.45 -5.00 1.05
C VAL A 97 0.00 -4.61 1.21
N TYR A 98 -0.38 -4.16 2.40
CA TYR A 98 -1.76 -3.85 2.72
C TYR A 98 -2.04 -2.36 2.65
N PHE A 99 -3.27 -2.01 2.26
CA PHE A 99 -3.83 -0.66 2.36
C PHE A 99 -5.24 -0.74 2.94
N ASN A 100 -5.69 0.32 3.60
CA ASN A 100 -7.06 0.43 4.11
C ASN A 100 -7.70 1.80 3.82
N ILE A 101 -6.91 2.72 3.27
CA ILE A 101 -7.38 4.02 2.81
C ILE A 101 -7.13 4.10 1.30
N LEU A 102 -8.18 4.40 0.56
CA LEU A 102 -8.15 4.63 -0.88
C LEU A 102 -8.55 6.07 -1.17
N ARG A 103 -7.77 6.77 -2.01
CA ARG A 103 -8.15 8.08 -2.55
C ARG A 103 -8.13 8.02 -4.06
N VAL A 104 -9.21 8.45 -4.69
CA VAL A 104 -9.33 8.54 -6.15
C VAL A 104 -9.04 9.98 -6.57
N GLN A 105 -8.10 10.18 -7.48
CA GLN A 105 -7.83 11.46 -8.12
C GLN A 105 -8.47 11.49 -9.50
N THR A 106 -9.47 12.35 -9.66
CA THR A 106 -10.10 12.68 -10.95
C THR A 106 -9.52 14.02 -11.42
N TYR A 107 -8.79 14.04 -12.53
CA TYR A 107 -8.35 15.27 -13.20
C TYR A 107 -9.24 15.52 -14.42
#